data_AF-A0A534JN74-F1
#
_entry.id   AF-A0A534JN74-F1
#
_cell.length_a   1.000
_cell.length_b   1.000
_cell.length_c   1.000
_cell.angle_alpha   90.00
_cell.angle_beta   90.00
_cell.angle_gamma   90.00
#
_symmetry.space_group_name_H-M   'P 1'
#
loop_
_entity.id
_entity.type
_entity.pdbx_description
1 polymer ?
#
loop_
_entity_poly.entity_id
_entity_poly.type
_entity_poly.pdbx_seq_one_letter_code
_entity_poly.pdbx_strand_id
1 'polypeptide(L)'
;MAIGGVERLTLMTPTCAHSVGSDVSITVPGPGMIVAYAKVWVALDHTAGSTDQIVITVNATTICTRDLWAGDALASFSLPTDYYYYNVPVVRPFAIAAAGTYTYGVNGVMLQGASPGDGIHKSVLLLVFYPG
;
A
#
# COMPACT_ATOMS: atom_id res chain seq x y z
N MET A 1 8.68 18.00 -2.02
CA MET A 1 8.44 16.66 -2.59
C MET A 1 9.44 15.71 -1.97
N ALA A 2 9.04 14.48 -1.66
CA ALA A 2 9.92 13.41 -1.21
C ALA A 2 9.52 12.09 -1.88
N ILE A 3 10.48 11.22 -2.20
CA ILE A 3 10.23 9.94 -2.87
C ILE A 3 11.14 8.86 -2.29
N GLY A 4 10.62 7.64 -2.21
CA GLY A 4 11.37 6.44 -1.84
C GLY A 4 10.80 5.22 -2.55
N GLY A 5 11.61 4.16 -2.64
CA GLY A 5 11.20 2.90 -3.23
C GLY A 5 11.94 1.72 -2.60
N VAL A 6 11.28 0.57 -2.60
CA VAL A 6 11.81 -0.67 -2.03
C VAL A 6 11.48 -1.85 -2.93
N GLU A 7 12.45 -2.76 -3.07
CA GLU A 7 12.29 -4.08 -3.70
C GLU A 7 12.57 -5.16 -2.66
N ARG A 8 11.62 -5.35 -1.74
CA ARG A 8 11.72 -6.31 -0.65
C ARG A 8 10.37 -6.96 -0.44
N LEU A 9 10.37 -8.28 -0.39
CA LEU A 9 9.18 -9.05 -0.10
C LEU A 9 8.68 -8.76 1.32
N THR A 10 7.43 -8.34 1.40
CA THR A 10 6.63 -8.33 2.62
C THR A 10 5.51 -9.34 2.41
N LEU A 11 5.57 -10.45 3.13
CA LEU A 11 4.52 -11.48 3.09
C LEU A 11 3.22 -10.90 3.60
N MET A 12 2.15 -11.25 2.91
CA MET A 12 0.84 -10.72 3.18
C MET A 12 -0.05 -11.76 3.87
N THR A 13 -0.67 -11.36 4.98
CA THR A 13 -1.54 -12.22 5.78
C THR A 13 -2.88 -11.53 6.04
N PRO A 14 -3.84 -12.19 6.72
CA PRO A 14 -5.06 -11.53 7.20
C PRO A 14 -4.81 -10.45 8.26
N THR A 15 -3.59 -10.36 8.80
CA THR A 15 -3.17 -9.24 9.65
C THR A 15 -2.50 -8.18 8.80
N CYS A 16 -2.86 -6.90 9.04
CA CYS A 16 -2.24 -5.78 8.35
C CYS A 16 -0.72 -5.79 8.53
N ALA A 17 0.00 -5.79 7.42
CA ALA A 17 1.46 -5.81 7.39
C ALA A 17 1.98 -4.49 6.83
N HIS A 18 3.04 -3.98 7.44
CA HIS A 18 3.76 -2.82 6.94
C HIS A 18 4.87 -3.27 5.99
N SER A 19 4.98 -2.62 4.83
CA SER A 19 6.04 -2.89 3.86
C SER A 19 7.35 -2.28 4.35
N VAL A 20 8.25 -3.14 4.86
CA VAL A 20 9.50 -2.71 5.49
C VAL A 20 10.38 -1.95 4.51
N GLY A 21 10.73 -0.70 4.85
CA GLY A 21 11.56 0.17 4.02
C GLY A 21 10.79 0.98 2.98
N SER A 22 9.45 0.93 3.00
CA SER A 22 8.59 1.77 2.15
C SER A 22 8.37 3.18 2.69
N ASP A 23 8.87 3.48 3.91
CA ASP A 23 8.68 4.76 4.57
C ASP A 23 9.34 5.91 3.82
N VAL A 24 8.58 6.99 3.63
CA VAL A 24 9.05 8.25 3.06
C VAL A 24 8.68 9.37 4.00
N SER A 25 9.65 10.24 4.29
CA SER A 25 9.43 11.43 5.11
C SER A 25 9.42 12.70 4.27
N ILE A 26 8.56 13.65 4.61
CA ILE A 26 8.54 15.00 4.04
C ILE A 26 8.46 16.04 5.17
N THR A 27 9.30 17.06 5.10
CA THR A 27 9.24 18.22 6.00
C THR A 27 8.47 19.35 5.33
N VAL A 28 7.49 19.91 6.04
CA VAL A 28 6.60 20.96 5.53
C VAL A 28 6.63 22.20 6.44
N PRO A 29 6.49 23.41 5.89
CA PRO A 29 6.69 24.67 6.62
C PRO A 29 5.47 25.14 7.43
N GLY A 30 4.31 24.50 7.29
CA GLY A 30 3.07 24.96 7.90
C GLY A 30 1.85 24.15 7.47
N PRO A 31 0.64 24.66 7.74
CA PRO A 31 -0.61 24.01 7.35
C PRO A 31 -0.75 23.82 5.84
N GLY A 32 -1.47 22.77 5.45
CA GLY A 32 -1.73 22.44 4.04
C GLY A 32 -2.17 21.00 3.86
N MET A 33 -1.80 20.40 2.73
CA MET A 33 -2.12 19.01 2.41
C MET A 33 -0.88 18.27 1.89
N ILE A 34 -0.63 17.07 2.42
CA ILE A 34 0.29 16.12 1.80
C ILE A 34 -0.55 15.12 1.00
N VAL A 35 -0.25 14.95 -0.29
CA VAL A 35 -0.82 13.87 -1.10
C VAL A 35 0.25 12.80 -1.30
N ALA A 36 -0.06 11.59 -0.84
CA ALA A 36 0.75 10.41 -1.06
C ALA A 36 0.30 9.70 -2.34
N TYR A 37 1.26 9.39 -3.21
CA TYR A 37 1.08 8.58 -4.41
C TYR A 37 1.93 7.33 -4.27
N ALA A 38 1.31 6.16 -4.29
CA ALA A 38 2.03 4.90 -4.29
C ALA A 38 1.71 4.08 -5.55
N LYS A 39 2.70 3.33 -6.00
CA LYS A 39 2.53 2.23 -6.95
C LYS A 39 3.14 0.99 -6.31
N VAL A 40 2.32 -0.03 -6.12
CA VAL A 40 2.71 -1.23 -5.37
C VAL A 40 2.57 -2.45 -6.28
N TRP A 41 3.64 -3.22 -6.42
CA TRP A 41 3.63 -4.47 -7.17
C TRP A 41 3.40 -5.62 -6.19
N VAL A 42 2.28 -6.32 -6.38
CA VAL A 42 1.83 -7.40 -5.52
C VAL A 42 1.75 -8.70 -6.31
N ALA A 43 1.97 -9.82 -5.62
CA ALA A 43 1.70 -11.16 -6.11
C ALA A 43 0.58 -11.78 -5.28
N LEU A 44 -0.34 -12.46 -5.95
CA LEU A 44 -1.34 -13.34 -5.36
C LEU A 44 -1.04 -14.77 -5.80
N ASP A 45 -0.86 -15.67 -4.84
CA ASP A 45 -0.65 -17.11 -5.06
C ASP A 45 -2.01 -17.81 -5.03
N HIS A 46 -2.58 -17.99 -6.22
CA HIS A 46 -3.98 -18.31 -6.37
C HIS A 46 -4.23 -19.79 -6.55
N THR A 47 -5.30 -20.28 -5.93
CA THR A 47 -5.83 -21.63 -6.14
C THR A 47 -7.21 -21.56 -6.77
N ALA A 48 -7.42 -22.29 -7.87
CA ALA A 48 -8.71 -22.34 -8.54
C ALA A 48 -9.84 -22.72 -7.56
N GLY A 49 -10.93 -21.95 -7.58
CA GLY A 49 -12.07 -22.12 -6.69
C GLY A 49 -12.04 -21.29 -5.40
N SER A 50 -10.94 -20.59 -5.07
CA SER A 50 -10.91 -19.56 -4.00
C SER A 50 -10.82 -18.16 -4.58
N THR A 51 -11.38 -17.14 -3.93
CA THR A 51 -11.08 -15.74 -4.29
C THR A 51 -9.95 -15.25 -3.40
N ASP A 52 -8.97 -14.59 -3.99
CA ASP A 52 -7.92 -13.92 -3.24
C ASP A 52 -8.06 -12.42 -3.46
N GLN A 53 -8.02 -11.69 -2.35
CA GLN A 53 -8.20 -10.24 -2.38
C GLN A 53 -7.21 -9.60 -1.43
N ILE A 54 -6.46 -8.64 -1.96
CA ILE A 54 -5.54 -7.81 -1.19
C ILE A 54 -6.00 -6.36 -1.21
N VAL A 55 -5.84 -5.70 -0.06
CA VAL A 55 -6.01 -4.25 0.10
C VAL A 55 -4.67 -3.64 0.39
N ILE A 56 -4.34 -2.57 -0.31
CA ILE A 56 -3.13 -1.77 -0.11
C ILE A 56 -3.52 -0.38 0.37
N THR A 57 -2.81 0.13 1.37
CA THR A 57 -3.03 1.47 1.93
C THR A 57 -1.70 2.18 2.11
N VAL A 58 -1.75 3.50 2.27
CA VAL A 58 -0.61 4.31 2.73
C VAL A 58 -1.02 5.00 4.01
N ASN A 59 -0.25 4.86 5.08
CA ASN A 59 -0.55 5.49 6.37
C ASN A 59 0.75 5.77 7.14
N ALA A 60 0.66 6.65 8.15
CA ALA A 60 1.77 6.89 9.09
C ALA A 60 1.94 5.76 10.12
N THR A 61 0.93 4.89 10.23
CA THR A 61 0.90 3.74 11.13
C THR A 61 0.51 2.49 10.34
N THR A 62 0.75 1.31 10.92
CA THR A 62 0.38 0.01 10.32
C THR A 62 -1.12 -0.23 10.46
N ILE A 63 -1.91 0.43 9.60
CA ILE A 63 -3.36 0.30 9.52
C ILE A 63 -3.75 0.08 8.06
N CYS A 64 -4.64 -0.89 7.84
CA CYS A 64 -5.12 -1.31 6.52
C CYS A 64 -6.65 -1.16 6.41
N THR A 65 -7.17 -0.01 6.81
CA THR A 65 -8.59 0.31 6.63
C THR A 65 -8.87 0.44 5.14
N ARG A 66 -9.75 -0.42 4.62
CA ARG A 66 -10.24 -0.34 3.23
C ARG A 66 -11.24 0.80 3.11
N ASP A 67 -10.74 2.01 2.87
CA ASP A 67 -11.51 3.21 2.60
C ASP A 67 -11.44 3.62 1.10
N LEU A 68 -11.99 4.78 0.74
CA LEU A 68 -12.01 5.28 -0.64
C LEU A 68 -10.62 5.57 -1.23
N TRP A 69 -9.58 5.62 -0.39
CA TRP A 69 -8.20 5.89 -0.80
C TRP A 69 -7.35 4.61 -0.85
N ALA A 70 -7.91 3.47 -0.47
CA ALA A 70 -7.23 2.19 -0.57
C ALA A 70 -7.19 1.69 -2.03
N GLY A 71 -6.16 0.93 -2.36
CA GLY A 71 -6.09 0.17 -3.60
C GLY A 71 -6.45 -1.29 -3.36
N ASP A 72 -7.09 -1.92 -4.34
CA ASP A 72 -7.47 -3.34 -4.31
C ASP A 72 -6.82 -4.09 -5.48
N ALA A 73 -6.46 -5.36 -5.25
CA ALA A 73 -6.26 -6.34 -6.30
C ALA A 73 -7.00 -7.64 -5.95
N LEU A 74 -7.47 -8.34 -6.98
CA LEU A 74 -8.34 -9.50 -6.82
C LEU A 74 -8.04 -10.54 -7.90
N ALA A 75 -7.81 -11.78 -7.46
CA ALA A 75 -7.87 -12.98 -8.28
C ALA A 75 -9.20 -13.69 -7.99
N SER A 76 -10.09 -13.73 -8.99
CA SER A 76 -11.43 -14.32 -8.87
C SER A 76 -11.35 -15.84 -8.80
N PHE A 77 -12.24 -16.48 -8.02
CA PHE A 77 -12.40 -17.94 -7.95
C PHE A 77 -12.47 -18.69 -9.29
N SER A 78 -12.84 -18.00 -10.36
CA SER A 78 -12.93 -18.54 -11.72
C SER A 78 -11.58 -18.68 -12.43
N LEU A 79 -10.51 -18.11 -11.86
CA LEU A 79 -9.18 -18.15 -12.46
C LEU A 79 -8.48 -19.50 -12.17
N PRO A 80 -7.61 -19.99 -13.07
CA PRO A 80 -6.78 -21.16 -12.81
C PRO A 80 -5.79 -20.95 -11.66
N THR A 81 -5.34 -22.03 -11.02
CA THR A 81 -4.23 -21.99 -10.06
C THR A 81 -2.96 -21.46 -10.72
N ASP A 82 -2.48 -20.30 -10.29
CA ASP A 82 -1.26 -19.64 -10.79
C ASP A 82 -0.88 -18.45 -9.88
N TYR A 83 0.27 -17.82 -10.16
CA TYR A 83 0.62 -16.53 -9.59
C TYR A 83 0.06 -15.37 -10.43
N TYR A 84 -0.69 -14.48 -9.79
CA TYR A 84 -1.22 -13.27 -10.40
C TYR A 84 -0.50 -12.03 -9.88
N TYR A 85 -0.01 -11.21 -10.80
CA TYR A 85 0.77 -10.02 -10.47
C TYR A 85 0.03 -8.75 -10.84
N TYR A 86 -0.11 -7.84 -9.88
CA TYR A 86 -0.84 -6.59 -10.06
C TYR A 86 0.02 -5.38 -9.72
N ASN A 87 -0.21 -4.28 -10.41
CA ASN A 87 0.25 -2.96 -10.00
C ASN A 87 -0.94 -2.22 -9.37
N VAL A 88 -0.89 -2.02 -8.06
CA VAL A 88 -1.95 -1.37 -7.28
C VAL A 88 -1.56 0.10 -7.03
N PRO A 89 -2.22 1.06 -7.70
CA PRO A 89 -2.02 2.47 -7.38
C PRO A 89 -2.78 2.86 -6.11
N VAL A 90 -2.19 3.73 -5.30
CA VAL A 90 -2.84 4.35 -4.13
C VAL A 90 -2.62 5.85 -4.19
N VAL A 91 -3.67 6.62 -3.97
CA VAL A 91 -3.59 8.08 -3.79
C VAL A 91 -4.28 8.41 -2.48
N ARG A 92 -3.59 9.07 -1.56
CA ARG A 92 -4.17 9.42 -0.26
C ARG A 92 -3.79 10.82 0.20
N PRO A 93 -4.75 11.73 0.38
CA PRO A 93 -4.51 13.03 0.97
C PRO A 93 -4.47 12.96 2.50
N PHE A 94 -3.60 13.78 3.10
CA PHE A 94 -3.48 13.99 4.54
C PHE A 94 -3.51 15.49 4.82
N ALA A 95 -4.47 15.95 5.62
CA ALA A 95 -4.52 17.33 6.08
C ALA A 95 -3.43 17.57 7.13
N ILE A 96 -2.69 18.66 6.98
CA ILE A 96 -1.59 19.05 7.85
C ILE A 96 -1.93 20.35 8.57
N ALA A 97 -1.83 20.34 9.89
CA ALA A 97 -2.19 21.48 10.73
C ALA A 97 -0.99 22.34 11.17
N ALA A 98 0.24 21.84 11.05
CA ALA A 98 1.43 22.52 11.56
C ALA A 98 2.67 22.16 10.75
N ALA A 99 3.72 22.97 10.90
CA ALA A 99 5.05 22.64 10.39
C ALA A 99 5.59 21.37 11.06
N GLY A 100 6.34 20.57 10.32
CA GLY A 100 6.93 19.35 10.86
C GLY A 100 7.39 18.37 9.80
N THR A 101 7.96 17.26 10.25
CA THR A 101 8.32 16.11 9.41
C THR A 101 7.27 15.01 9.58
N TYR A 102 6.70 14.58 8.46
CA TYR A 102 5.68 13.55 8.41
C TYR A 102 6.20 12.35 7.64
N THR A 103 6.03 11.16 8.19
CA THR A 103 6.45 9.89 7.58
C THR A 103 5.23 9.04 7.27
N TYR A 104 5.21 8.47 6.08
CA TYR A 104 4.17 7.54 5.63
C TYR A 104 4.82 6.35 4.96
N GLY A 105 4.18 5.19 5.06
CA GLY A 105 4.61 3.98 4.37
C GLY A 105 3.43 3.17 3.85
N VAL A 106 3.75 2.16 3.06
CA VAL A 106 2.78 1.26 2.42
C VAL A 106 2.43 0.14 3.40
N ASN A 107 1.14 -0.15 3.55
CA ASN A 107 0.66 -1.33 4.25
C ASN A 107 -0.20 -2.19 3.30
N GLY A 108 -0.29 -3.49 3.59
CA GLY A 108 -1.21 -4.39 2.93
C GLY A 108 -2.00 -5.25 3.92
N VAL A 109 -3.13 -5.79 3.50
CA VAL A 109 -3.82 -6.91 4.19
C VAL A 109 -4.49 -7.82 3.17
N MET A 110 -4.42 -9.14 3.39
CA MET A 110 -5.25 -10.10 2.65
C MET A 110 -6.64 -10.15 3.29
N LEU A 111 -7.68 -9.86 2.52
CA LEU A 111 -9.06 -10.01 3.00
C LEU A 111 -9.59 -11.43 2.83
N GLN A 112 -9.13 -12.12 1.78
CA GLN A 112 -9.53 -13.48 1.42
C GLN A 112 -8.37 -14.18 0.75
N GLY A 113 -8.32 -15.51 0.82
CA GLY A 113 -7.38 -16.31 0.03
C GLY A 113 -5.92 -16.29 0.49
N ALA A 114 -5.63 -15.75 1.68
CA ALA A 114 -4.26 -15.59 2.16
C ALA A 114 -3.47 -16.91 2.17
N SER A 115 -2.29 -16.89 1.59
CA SER A 115 -1.36 -18.00 1.44
C SER A 115 0.09 -17.51 1.57
N PRO A 116 1.07 -18.42 1.74
CA PRO A 116 2.48 -18.04 1.90
C PRO A 116 3.12 -17.36 0.67
N GLY A 117 2.51 -17.45 -0.51
CA GLY A 117 3.01 -16.81 -1.73
C GLY A 117 2.48 -15.40 -1.95
N ASP A 118 1.50 -14.94 -1.15
CA ASP A 118 0.95 -13.59 -1.27
C ASP A 118 1.90 -12.55 -0.69
N GLY A 119 2.11 -11.45 -1.43
CA GLY A 119 3.08 -10.47 -0.98
C GLY A 119 3.09 -9.14 -1.70
N ILE A 120 3.56 -8.12 -0.98
CA ILE A 120 4.10 -6.89 -1.59
C ILE A 120 5.55 -7.17 -1.91
N HIS A 121 5.93 -7.07 -3.18
CA HIS A 121 7.29 -7.35 -3.61
C HIS A 121 8.08 -6.07 -3.88
N LYS A 122 7.41 -5.05 -4.42
CA LYS A 122 8.00 -3.75 -4.72
C LYS A 122 7.01 -2.64 -4.46
N SER A 123 7.49 -1.49 -4.01
CA SER A 123 6.66 -0.29 -3.92
C SER A 123 7.48 0.97 -4.16
N VAL A 124 6.87 1.96 -4.79
CA VAL A 124 7.34 3.35 -4.78
C VAL A 124 6.31 4.21 -4.07
N LEU A 125 6.77 5.16 -3.25
CA LEU A 125 5.94 6.13 -2.57
C LEU A 125 6.49 7.54 -2.81
N LEU A 126 5.61 8.44 -3.24
CA LEU A 126 5.88 9.84 -3.50
C LEU A 126 4.96 10.69 -2.61
N LEU A 127 5.55 11.62 -1.87
CA LEU A 127 4.84 12.62 -1.08
C LEU A 127 4.99 14.01 -1.73
N VAL A 128 3.85 14.65 -1.98
CA VAL A 128 3.78 16.03 -2.48
C VAL A 128 3.04 16.88 -1.48
N PHE A 129 3.63 18.00 -1.06
CA PHE A 129 2.98 18.98 -0.18
C PHE A 129 2.41 20.13 -1.00
N TYR A 130 1.17 20.48 -0.70
CA TYR A 130 0.44 21.63 -1.23
C TYR A 130 0.17 22.58 -0.05
N PRO A 131 0.81 23.76 0.00
CA PRO A 131 0.53 24.76 1.02
C PRO A 131 -0.95 25.17 1.03
N GLY A 132 -1.50 25.41 2.24
CA GLY A 132 -2.84 25.95 2.44
C GLY A 132 -2.92 27.47 2.30
#